data_AF-A0A9X3L8W5-F1
#
_entry.id   AF-A0A9X3L8W5-F1
#
_cell.length_a   1.000
_cell.length_b   1.000
_cell.length_c   1.000
_cell.angle_alpha   90.00
_cell.angle_beta   90.00
_cell.angle_gamma   90.00
#
_symmetry.space_group_name_H-M   'P 1'
#
loop_
_entity.id
_entity.type
_entity.pdbx_description
1 polymer ?
#
loop_
_entity_poly.entity_id
_entity_poly.type
_entity_poly.pdbx_seq_one_letter_code
_entity_poly.pdbx_strand_id
1 'polypeptide(L)'
;QTVNNVGAAVAALDANVLKVNDRVRAQGDALSTLTQDLEGLRDDSLLWDQGAGAFSATRGGEQANRIVNLAAGQATTDAVNKGQLDEAVAQLKAQGAGLLQEADGQLQVGRGADATVVNLAGAAPQRDAQGNPVMDADGNVVTAATDRTLTGVADGKAANDAVNKGQLDTVAGTATAASEAAA
;
A
#
# COMPACT_ATOMS: atom_id res chain seq x y z
N GLN A 1 -50.01 27.31 -74.83
CA GLN A 1 -49.26 26.12 -74.36
C GLN A 1 -48.38 26.40 -73.13
N THR A 2 -48.41 27.60 -72.55
CA THR A 2 -47.57 27.99 -71.40
C THR A 2 -48.15 27.62 -70.03
N VAL A 3 -49.47 27.61 -69.84
CA VAL A 3 -50.04 27.26 -68.51
C VAL A 3 -49.74 25.82 -68.07
N ASN A 4 -49.59 24.87 -69.00
CA ASN A 4 -49.27 23.47 -68.67
C ASN A 4 -47.81 23.27 -68.22
N ASN A 5 -46.88 24.14 -68.64
CA ASN A 5 -45.47 24.00 -68.26
C ASN A 5 -45.18 24.62 -66.88
N VAL A 6 -45.87 25.72 -66.53
CA VAL A 6 -45.77 26.35 -65.22
C VAL A 6 -46.35 25.45 -64.12
N GLY A 7 -47.52 24.85 -64.35
CA GLY A 7 -48.13 23.93 -63.37
C GLY A 7 -47.25 22.72 -63.05
N ALA A 8 -46.63 22.11 -64.07
CA ALA A 8 -45.69 21.00 -63.89
C ALA A 8 -44.42 21.42 -63.14
N ALA A 9 -43.87 22.60 -63.43
CA ALA A 9 -42.70 23.14 -62.73
C ALA A 9 -42.99 23.42 -61.25
N VAL A 10 -44.18 23.95 -60.93
CA VAL A 10 -44.61 24.19 -59.55
C VAL A 10 -44.78 22.88 -58.79
N ALA A 11 -45.39 21.86 -59.39
CA ALA A 11 -45.52 20.54 -58.77
C ALA A 11 -44.15 19.88 -58.49
N ALA A 12 -43.19 20.05 -59.41
CA ALA A 12 -41.83 19.55 -59.21
C ALA A 12 -41.09 20.30 -58.09
N LEU A 13 -41.29 21.62 -57.98
CA LEU A 13 -40.74 22.42 -56.89
C LEU A 13 -41.32 21.99 -55.54
N ASP A 14 -42.64 21.80 -55.46
CA ASP A 14 -43.32 21.32 -54.26
C ASP A 14 -42.77 19.97 -53.79
N ALA A 15 -42.62 19.01 -54.71
CA ALA A 15 -42.01 17.72 -54.41
C ALA A 15 -40.56 17.82 -53.91
N ASN A 16 -39.78 18.77 -54.44
CA ASN A 16 -38.41 19.02 -53.97
C ASN A 16 -38.40 19.67 -52.57
N VAL A 17 -39.29 20.63 -52.31
CA VAL A 17 -39.45 21.25 -50.99
C VAL A 17 -39.81 20.21 -49.94
N LEU A 18 -40.73 19.29 -50.24
CA LEU A 18 -41.06 18.18 -49.34
C LEU A 18 -39.84 17.30 -49.03
N LYS A 19 -39.06 16.89 -50.05
CA LYS A 19 -37.83 16.11 -49.83
C LYS A 19 -36.78 16.86 -49.02
N VAL A 20 -36.64 18.17 -49.22
CA VAL A 20 -35.74 19.00 -48.41
C VAL A 20 -36.23 19.03 -46.96
N ASN A 21 -37.53 19.23 -46.73
CA ASN A 21 -38.12 19.21 -45.39
C ASN A 21 -37.91 17.86 -44.70
N ASP A 22 -38.12 16.73 -45.40
CA ASP A 22 -37.87 15.39 -44.87
C ASP A 22 -36.39 15.20 -44.49
N ARG A 23 -35.48 15.68 -45.34
CA ARG A 23 -34.04 15.59 -45.06
C ARG A 23 -33.63 16.46 -43.87
N VAL A 24 -34.20 17.66 -43.75
CA VAL A 24 -33.98 18.53 -42.58
C VAL A 24 -34.51 17.89 -41.31
N ARG A 25 -35.69 17.24 -41.36
CA ARG A 25 -36.23 16.50 -40.22
C ARG A 25 -35.32 15.34 -39.81
N ALA A 26 -34.89 14.53 -40.77
CA ALA A 26 -33.98 13.42 -40.51
C ALA A 26 -32.62 13.89 -39.93
N GLN A 27 -32.12 15.06 -40.38
CA GLN A 27 -30.93 15.68 -39.78
C GLN A 27 -31.18 16.12 -38.34
N GLY A 28 -32.36 16.65 -38.03
CA GLY A 28 -32.76 17.00 -36.67
C GLY A 28 -32.79 15.78 -35.74
N ASP A 29 -33.37 14.67 -36.21
CA ASP A 29 -33.42 13.42 -35.44
C ASP A 29 -32.00 12.87 -35.18
N ALA A 30 -31.16 12.84 -36.21
CA ALA A 30 -29.77 12.40 -36.08
C ALA A 30 -28.95 13.29 -35.13
N LEU A 31 -29.17 14.61 -35.16
CA LEU A 31 -28.52 15.54 -34.24
C LEU A 31 -28.96 15.27 -32.79
N SER A 32 -30.24 15.00 -32.56
CA SER A 32 -30.75 14.65 -31.23
C SER A 32 -30.08 13.39 -30.67
N THR A 33 -29.91 12.35 -31.49
CA THR A 33 -29.18 11.14 -31.09
C THR A 33 -27.73 11.45 -30.75
N LEU A 34 -27.05 12.23 -31.60
CA LEU A 34 -25.66 12.63 -31.33
C LEU A 34 -25.51 13.42 -30.03
N THR A 35 -26.46 14.32 -29.72
CA THR A 35 -26.47 15.05 -28.46
C THR A 35 -26.58 14.09 -27.26
N GLN A 36 -27.46 13.10 -27.33
CA GLN A 36 -27.61 12.10 -26.27
C GLN A 36 -26.35 11.26 -26.08
N ASP A 37 -25.73 10.81 -27.18
CA ASP A 37 -24.49 10.04 -27.12
C ASP A 37 -23.32 10.86 -26.53
N LEU A 38 -23.25 12.15 -26.87
CA LEU A 38 -22.25 13.07 -26.31
C LEU A 38 -22.45 13.31 -24.81
N GLU A 39 -23.69 13.42 -24.36
CA GLU A 39 -24.01 13.51 -22.92
C GLU A 39 -23.59 12.24 -22.18
N GLY A 40 -23.91 11.07 -22.74
CA GLY A 40 -23.48 9.79 -22.17
C GLY A 40 -21.96 9.66 -22.08
N LEU A 41 -21.24 10.03 -23.15
CA LEU A 41 -19.77 10.00 -23.15
C LEU A 41 -19.18 10.94 -22.09
N ARG A 42 -19.75 12.14 -21.93
CA ARG A 42 -19.31 13.11 -20.91
C ARG A 42 -19.50 12.54 -19.50
N ASP A 43 -20.61 11.87 -19.25
CA ASP A 43 -20.95 11.41 -17.89
C ASP A 43 -20.22 10.10 -17.51
N ASP A 44 -19.78 9.29 -18.49
CA ASP A 44 -19.16 7.97 -18.27
C ASP A 44 -17.63 7.93 -18.43
N SER A 45 -17.02 8.96 -19.00
CA SER A 45 -15.58 9.00 -19.25
C SER A 45 -14.76 9.44 -18.03
N LEU A 46 -13.50 9.01 -17.96
CA LEU A 46 -12.50 9.65 -17.09
C LEU A 46 -12.12 11.00 -17.69
N LEU A 47 -12.68 12.07 -17.15
CA LEU A 47 -12.47 13.44 -17.66
C LEU A 47 -11.31 14.14 -16.95
N TRP A 48 -10.64 15.03 -17.67
CA TRP A 48 -9.62 15.91 -17.08
C TRP A 48 -10.29 16.94 -16.17
N ASP A 49 -9.91 16.93 -14.89
CA ASP A 49 -10.26 17.95 -13.91
C ASP A 49 -9.17 19.02 -13.91
N GLN A 50 -9.50 20.19 -14.45
CA GLN A 50 -8.59 21.33 -14.53
C GLN A 50 -8.21 21.90 -13.15
N GLY A 51 -9.11 21.80 -12.16
CA GLY A 51 -8.84 22.28 -10.81
C GLY A 51 -7.87 21.35 -10.07
N ALA A 52 -7.99 20.04 -10.29
CA ALA A 52 -7.07 19.05 -9.72
C ALA A 52 -5.78 18.89 -10.55
N GLY A 53 -5.78 19.28 -11.82
CA GLY A 53 -4.68 19.02 -12.75
C GLY A 53 -4.46 17.53 -13.02
N ALA A 54 -5.54 16.74 -13.04
CA ALA A 54 -5.50 15.29 -13.18
C ALA A 54 -6.78 14.74 -13.84
N PHE A 55 -6.75 13.49 -14.32
CA PHE A 55 -7.99 12.78 -14.67
C PHE A 55 -8.77 12.40 -13.41
N SER A 56 -10.08 12.67 -13.40
CA SER A 56 -10.95 12.39 -12.27
C SER A 56 -11.71 11.08 -12.49
N ALA A 57 -11.76 10.27 -11.44
CA ALA A 57 -12.62 9.09 -11.35
C ALA A 57 -13.97 9.39 -10.65
N THR A 58 -14.31 10.66 -10.46
CA THR A 58 -15.61 11.05 -9.90
C THR A 58 -16.71 10.75 -10.92
N ARG A 59 -17.77 10.04 -10.48
CA ARG A 59 -18.96 9.76 -11.29
C ARG A 59 -20.19 9.72 -10.40
N GLY A 60 -21.29 10.33 -10.85
CA GLY A 60 -22.58 10.25 -10.14
C GLY A 60 -22.60 10.87 -8.73
N GLY A 61 -21.73 11.84 -8.44
CA GLY A 61 -21.61 12.47 -7.11
C GLY A 61 -20.67 11.74 -6.15
N GLU A 62 -20.23 10.53 -6.48
CA GLU A 62 -19.22 9.80 -5.73
C GLU A 62 -17.83 10.32 -6.08
N GLN A 63 -17.12 10.89 -5.08
CA GLN A 63 -15.80 11.51 -5.28
C GLN A 63 -14.69 10.51 -5.64
N ALA A 64 -14.89 9.22 -5.37
CA ALA A 64 -13.92 8.17 -5.67
C ALA A 64 -14.62 6.91 -6.19
N ASN A 65 -14.23 6.45 -7.37
CA ASN A 65 -14.69 5.20 -7.95
C ASN A 65 -13.50 4.30 -8.30
N ARG A 66 -13.76 3.00 -8.44
CA ARG A 66 -12.72 2.03 -8.82
C ARG A 66 -12.48 2.04 -10.31
N ILE A 67 -11.20 2.03 -10.70
CA ILE A 67 -10.76 1.67 -12.05
C ILE A 67 -10.42 0.18 -12.03
N VAL A 68 -11.21 -0.62 -12.72
CA VAL A 68 -11.06 -2.09 -12.76
C VAL A 68 -10.53 -2.55 -14.12
N ASN A 69 -10.19 -3.84 -14.24
CA ASN A 69 -9.60 -4.44 -15.44
C ASN A 69 -8.26 -3.80 -15.85
N LEU A 70 -7.53 -3.27 -14.87
CA LEU A 70 -6.18 -2.74 -15.07
C LEU A 70 -5.17 -3.90 -15.12
N ALA A 71 -4.57 -4.09 -16.28
CA ALA A 71 -3.43 -4.99 -16.44
C ALA A 71 -2.27 -4.55 -15.52
N ALA A 72 -1.38 -5.49 -15.16
CA ALA A 72 -0.21 -5.15 -14.36
C ALA A 72 0.69 -4.16 -15.11
N GLY A 73 1.07 -3.06 -14.46
CA GLY A 73 1.96 -2.06 -15.02
C GLY A 73 3.39 -2.58 -15.12
N GLN A 74 4.07 -2.30 -16.24
CA GLN A 74 5.42 -2.79 -16.51
C GLN A 74 6.43 -1.65 -16.62
N ALA A 75 6.02 -0.50 -17.16
CA ALA A 75 6.83 0.70 -17.20
C ALA A 75 6.67 1.53 -15.92
N THR A 76 7.63 2.42 -15.65
CA THR A 76 7.60 3.33 -14.48
C THR A 76 6.48 4.37 -14.54
N THR A 77 5.86 4.54 -15.71
CA THR A 77 4.73 5.44 -15.95
C THR A 77 3.38 4.71 -15.98
N ASP A 78 3.38 3.38 -15.89
CA ASP A 78 2.14 2.61 -15.87
C ASP A 78 1.51 2.69 -14.47
N ALA A 79 0.18 2.69 -14.43
CA ALA A 79 -0.53 2.50 -13.17
C ALA A 79 -0.33 1.06 -12.66
N VAL A 80 -0.23 0.90 -11.34
CA VAL A 80 -0.12 -0.42 -10.70
C VAL A 80 -1.48 -0.92 -10.25
N ASN A 81 -1.71 -2.23 -10.37
CA ASN A 81 -2.93 -2.84 -9.84
C ASN A 81 -2.71 -3.42 -8.43
N LYS A 82 -3.80 -3.82 -7.76
CA LYS A 82 -3.74 -4.36 -6.39
C LYS A 82 -2.89 -5.63 -6.27
N GLY A 83 -2.87 -6.48 -7.30
CA GLY A 83 -2.07 -7.72 -7.28
C GLY A 83 -0.58 -7.44 -7.14
N GLN A 84 -0.06 -6.43 -7.84
CA GLN A 84 1.33 -6.00 -7.72
C GLN A 84 1.64 -5.43 -6.33
N LEU A 85 0.70 -4.65 -5.76
CA LEU A 85 0.85 -4.13 -4.39
C LEU A 85 0.86 -5.26 -3.35
N ASP A 86 -0.04 -6.23 -3.47
CA ASP A 86 -0.12 -7.37 -2.56
C ASP A 86 1.16 -8.21 -2.62
N GLU A 87 1.74 -8.40 -3.81
CA GLU A 87 3.01 -9.11 -3.98
C GLU A 87 4.18 -8.37 -3.30
N ALA A 88 4.27 -7.05 -3.49
CA ALA A 88 5.29 -6.24 -2.82
C ALA A 88 5.15 -6.30 -1.28
N VAL A 89 3.91 -6.25 -0.77
CA VAL A 89 3.61 -6.41 0.66
C VAL A 89 3.97 -7.81 1.15
N ALA A 90 3.68 -8.86 0.39
CA ALA A 90 4.04 -10.23 0.73
C ALA A 90 5.57 -10.40 0.79
N GLN A 91 6.29 -9.84 -0.19
CA GLN A 91 7.75 -9.82 -0.18
C GLN A 91 8.31 -9.07 1.04
N LEU A 92 7.73 -7.92 1.42
CA LEU A 92 8.14 -7.18 2.61
C LEU A 92 7.92 -7.97 3.90
N LYS A 93 6.77 -8.64 4.02
CA LYS A 93 6.46 -9.53 5.15
C LYS A 93 7.43 -10.71 5.22
N ALA A 94 7.73 -11.33 4.08
CA ALA A 94 8.72 -12.41 3.98
C ALA A 94 10.14 -11.91 4.31
N GLN A 95 10.42 -10.63 4.09
CA GLN A 95 11.72 -10.02 4.32
C GLN A 95 12.04 -9.69 5.79
N GLY A 96 11.09 -9.75 6.74
CA GLY A 96 11.37 -9.82 8.18
C GLY A 96 12.24 -8.69 8.79
N ALA A 97 12.21 -7.47 8.24
CA ALA A 97 13.12 -6.37 8.65
C ALA A 97 12.51 -5.34 9.63
N GLY A 98 11.38 -5.65 10.27
CA GLY A 98 10.79 -4.82 11.33
C GLY A 98 10.45 -5.68 12.54
N LEU A 99 10.52 -5.11 13.75
CA LEU A 99 10.22 -5.75 15.04
C LEU A 99 9.11 -6.80 14.91
N LEU A 100 9.50 -8.07 14.84
CA LEU A 100 8.53 -9.16 14.82
C LEU A 100 8.21 -9.44 16.28
N GLN A 101 6.99 -9.10 16.68
CA GLN A 101 6.45 -9.63 17.93
C GLN A 101 6.06 -11.09 17.66
N GLU A 102 6.82 -12.01 18.21
CA GLU A 102 6.52 -13.43 18.17
C GLU A 102 5.21 -13.73 18.91
N ALA A 103 4.63 -14.92 18.65
CA ALA A 103 3.39 -15.36 19.29
C ALA A 103 3.51 -15.48 20.82
N ASP A 104 4.73 -15.54 21.36
CA ASP A 104 5.03 -15.53 22.79
C ASP A 104 5.37 -14.12 23.35
N GLY A 105 5.18 -13.07 22.54
CA GLY A 105 5.35 -11.66 22.93
C GLY A 105 6.78 -11.13 22.79
N GLN A 106 7.75 -11.94 22.36
CA GLN A 106 9.14 -11.51 22.17
C GLN A 106 9.32 -10.62 20.94
N LEU A 107 10.23 -9.64 20.99
CA LEU A 107 10.55 -8.77 19.86
C LEU A 107 11.86 -9.24 19.20
N GLN A 108 11.80 -9.76 17.97
CA GLN A 108 13.00 -10.06 17.20
C GLN A 108 13.56 -8.80 16.52
N VAL A 109 14.88 -8.59 16.61
CA VAL A 109 15.62 -7.54 15.89
C VAL A 109 16.69 -8.21 15.01
N GLY A 110 16.52 -8.19 13.69
CA GLY A 110 17.46 -8.79 12.73
C GLY A 110 16.89 -9.98 11.95
N ARG A 111 17.71 -10.60 11.08
CA ARG A 111 17.30 -11.66 10.13
C ARG A 111 18.11 -12.95 10.36
N GLY A 112 17.47 -14.12 10.25
CA GLY A 112 18.16 -15.41 10.15
C GLY A 112 18.93 -15.84 11.41
N ALA A 113 19.93 -16.72 11.25
CA ALA A 113 20.71 -17.28 12.36
C ALA A 113 21.55 -16.25 13.13
N ASP A 114 21.74 -15.07 12.56
CA ASP A 114 22.48 -13.94 13.15
C ASP A 114 21.53 -12.89 13.78
N ALA A 115 20.23 -13.19 13.86
CA ALA A 115 19.26 -12.34 14.53
C ALA A 115 19.56 -12.29 16.04
N THR A 116 19.85 -11.11 16.56
CA THR A 116 19.97 -10.90 18.00
C THR A 116 18.56 -10.89 18.59
N VAL A 117 18.14 -12.01 19.17
CA VAL A 117 16.90 -12.07 19.96
C VAL A 117 17.08 -11.16 21.17
N VAL A 118 16.61 -9.92 21.07
CA VAL A 118 16.51 -9.04 22.23
C VAL A 118 15.27 -9.46 22.98
N ASN A 119 15.41 -10.43 23.89
CA ASN A 119 14.32 -10.74 24.79
C ASN A 119 14.18 -9.62 25.83
N LEU A 120 13.28 -8.67 25.57
CA LEU A 120 12.85 -7.63 26.52
C LEU A 120 11.76 -8.12 27.49
N ALA A 121 11.18 -9.31 27.30
CA ALA A 121 10.31 -9.89 28.31
C ALA A 121 11.18 -10.35 29.48
N GLY A 122 10.93 -9.78 30.66
CA GLY A 122 11.76 -9.90 31.87
C GLY A 122 12.08 -11.33 32.34
N ALA A 123 11.47 -12.37 31.76
CA ALA A 123 11.86 -13.76 31.94
C ALA A 123 11.58 -14.57 30.65
N ALA A 124 12.40 -15.59 30.35
CA ALA A 124 12.23 -16.41 29.14
C ALA A 124 11.03 -17.35 29.30
N PRO A 125 10.16 -17.50 28.29
CA PRO A 125 9.15 -18.55 28.25
C PRO A 125 9.76 -19.92 28.55
N GLN A 126 9.18 -20.68 29.48
CA GLN A 126 9.42 -22.11 29.56
C GLN A 126 8.89 -22.73 28.27
N ARG A 127 9.67 -23.60 27.64
CA ARG A 127 9.27 -24.33 26.43
C ARG A 127 9.04 -25.80 26.78
N ASP A 128 8.03 -26.41 26.16
CA ASP A 128 7.81 -27.85 26.23
C ASP A 128 8.86 -28.61 25.39
N ALA A 129 8.80 -29.94 25.41
CA ALA A 129 9.74 -30.79 24.67
C ALA A 129 9.61 -30.63 23.13
N GLN A 130 8.56 -29.97 22.65
CA GLN A 130 8.29 -29.68 21.25
C GLN A 130 8.68 -28.24 20.87
N GLY A 131 9.16 -27.45 21.83
CA GLY A 131 9.60 -26.07 21.64
C GLY A 131 8.50 -25.01 21.76
N ASN A 132 7.27 -25.37 22.12
CA ASN A 132 6.17 -24.41 22.29
C ASN A 132 6.22 -23.75 23.68
N PRO A 133 5.82 -22.48 23.82
CA PRO A 133 5.67 -21.83 25.12
C PRO A 133 4.69 -22.59 26.02
N VAL A 134 5.11 -22.92 27.23
CA VAL A 134 4.26 -23.49 28.26
C VAL A 134 3.31 -22.40 28.76
N MET A 135 2.02 -22.70 28.75
CA MET A 135 0.97 -21.78 29.24
C MET A 135 0.53 -22.19 30.64
N ASP A 136 0.24 -21.22 31.50
CA ASP A 136 -0.44 -21.44 32.78
C ASP A 136 -1.95 -21.67 32.56
N ALA A 137 -2.67 -21.91 33.66
CA ALA A 137 -4.11 -22.18 33.61
C ALA A 137 -4.94 -20.99 33.11
N ASP A 138 -4.39 -19.78 33.15
CA ASP A 138 -5.04 -18.55 32.70
C ASP A 138 -4.66 -18.19 31.25
N GLY A 139 -3.85 -19.04 30.59
CA GLY A 139 -3.40 -18.87 29.21
C GLY A 139 -2.20 -17.93 29.06
N ASN A 140 -1.52 -17.57 30.16
CA ASN A 140 -0.30 -16.76 30.10
C ASN A 140 0.93 -17.64 29.97
N VAL A 141 1.98 -17.12 29.35
CA VAL A 141 3.24 -17.83 29.19
C VAL A 141 3.97 -17.95 30.54
N VAL A 142 4.27 -19.18 30.96
CA VAL A 142 5.09 -19.44 32.15
C VAL A 142 6.54 -19.09 31.84
N THR A 143 7.22 -18.35 32.71
CA THR A 143 8.59 -17.90 32.47
C THR A 143 9.59 -18.46 33.48
N ALA A 144 10.78 -18.87 33.04
CA ALA A 144 11.88 -19.28 33.92
C ALA A 144 12.65 -18.07 34.46
N ALA A 145 12.76 -17.96 35.79
CA ALA A 145 13.56 -16.93 36.48
C ALA A 145 15.04 -17.31 36.51
N THR A 146 15.71 -17.23 35.36
CA THR A 146 17.17 -17.36 35.27
C THR A 146 17.79 -16.03 34.83
N ASP A 147 18.91 -15.66 35.46
CA ASP A 147 19.70 -14.49 35.07
C ASP A 147 20.01 -14.51 33.57
N ARG A 148 19.98 -13.34 32.93
CA ARG A 148 20.22 -13.20 31.50
C ARG A 148 21.63 -12.71 31.24
N THR A 149 22.32 -13.34 30.29
CA THR A 149 23.58 -12.81 29.74
C THR A 149 23.26 -11.90 28.55
N LEU A 150 23.61 -10.61 28.63
CA LEU A 150 23.69 -9.75 27.45
C LEU A 150 25.06 -9.92 26.81
N THR A 151 25.12 -10.48 25.61
CA THR A 151 26.37 -10.69 24.85
C THR A 151 26.56 -9.58 23.81
N GLY A 152 27.81 -9.28 23.43
CA GLY A 152 28.13 -8.31 22.38
C GLY A 152 28.10 -6.84 22.84
N VAL A 153 28.13 -6.58 24.15
CA VAL A 153 28.23 -5.22 24.70
C VAL A 153 29.65 -4.69 24.46
N ALA A 154 29.80 -3.68 23.59
CA ALA A 154 31.06 -2.97 23.38
C ALA A 154 31.45 -2.17 24.64
N ASP A 155 32.72 -1.76 24.74
CA ASP A 155 33.18 -0.93 25.86
C ASP A 155 32.37 0.37 25.95
N GLY A 156 31.76 0.61 27.10
CA GLY A 156 31.07 1.86 27.41
C GLY A 156 32.05 3.03 27.48
N LYS A 157 31.76 4.11 26.75
CA LYS A 157 32.60 5.32 26.68
C LYS A 157 31.95 6.52 27.35
N ALA A 158 30.62 6.62 27.29
CA ALA A 158 29.84 7.64 27.98
C ALA A 158 29.47 7.18 29.40
N ALA A 159 29.19 8.14 30.28
CA ALA A 159 28.87 7.87 31.69
C ALA A 159 27.59 7.03 31.89
N ASN A 160 26.73 6.96 30.87
CA ASN A 160 25.47 6.23 30.87
C ASN A 160 25.51 4.96 30.00
N ASP A 161 26.67 4.59 29.47
CA ASP A 161 26.81 3.35 28.73
C ASP A 161 26.83 2.15 29.69
N ALA A 162 26.32 1.01 29.23
CA ALA A 162 26.51 -0.25 29.94
C ALA A 162 28.00 -0.64 29.89
N VAL A 163 28.56 -1.08 31.02
CA VAL A 163 29.92 -1.61 31.06
C VAL A 163 29.91 -3.11 30.75
N ASN A 164 30.91 -3.57 30.00
CA ASN A 164 31.07 -5.01 29.76
C ASN A 164 32.02 -5.66 30.80
N LYS A 165 32.11 -7.00 30.77
CA LYS A 165 32.97 -7.75 31.69
C LYS A 165 34.45 -7.34 31.57
N GLY A 166 34.95 -7.06 30.36
CA GLY A 166 36.35 -6.66 30.16
C GLY A 166 36.70 -5.35 30.89
N GLN A 167 35.79 -4.37 30.84
CA GLN A 167 35.91 -3.12 31.60
C GLN A 167 35.85 -3.36 33.11
N LEU A 168 34.93 -4.21 33.58
CA LEU A 168 34.83 -4.56 35.01
C LEU A 168 36.06 -5.33 35.51
N ASP A 169 36.56 -6.29 34.73
CA ASP A 169 37.75 -7.08 35.05
C ASP A 169 38.99 -6.18 35.14
N THR A 170 39.09 -5.19 34.24
CA THR A 170 40.16 -4.19 34.27
C THR A 170 40.10 -3.37 35.56
N VAL A 171 38.92 -2.86 35.92
CA VAL A 171 38.72 -2.13 37.19
C VAL A 171 39.06 -3.02 38.39
N ALA A 172 38.58 -4.25 38.42
CA ALA A 172 38.86 -5.21 39.50
C ALA A 172 40.37 -5.47 39.63
N GLY A 173 41.07 -5.70 38.51
CA GLY A 173 42.52 -5.89 38.50
C GLY A 173 43.30 -4.68 39.01
N THR A 174 42.90 -3.46 38.62
CA THR A 174 43.52 -2.23 39.14
C THR A 174 43.33 -2.05 40.64
N ALA A 175 42.16 -2.42 41.17
CA ALA A 175 41.86 -2.34 42.60
C ALA A 175 42.70 -3.34 43.42
N THR A 176 42.85 -4.57 42.94
CA THR A 176 43.71 -5.58 43.58
C THR A 176 45.16 -5.13 43.63
N ALA A 177 45.72 -4.67 42.51
CA ALA A 177 47.10 -4.17 42.46
C ALA A 177 47.34 -2.98 43.39
N ALA A 178 46.37 -2.06 43.49
CA ALA A 178 46.44 -0.95 44.42
C ALA A 178 46.42 -1.40 45.90
N SER A 179 45.64 -2.45 46.22
CA SER A 179 45.60 -3.00 47.58
C SER A 179 46.90 -3.70 47.97
N GLU A 180 47.55 -4.40 47.05
CA GLU A 180 48.83 -5.06 47.27
C GLU A 180 49.97 -4.06 47.42
N ALA A 181 49.94 -2.94 46.67
CA ALA A 181 50.95 -1.89 46.78
C ALA A 181 50.83 -1.05 48.08
N ALA A 182 49.70 -1.14 48.77
CA ALA A 182 49.45 -0.44 50.04
C ALA A 182 49.76 -1.28 51.28
N ALA A 183 50.12 -2.56 51.11
CA ALA A 183 50.52 -3.50 52.17
C ALA A 183 52.05 -3.53 52.34
#